data_AF-A0A7V2KW59-F1
#
_entry.id   AF-A0A7V2KW59-F1
#
_cell.length_a   1.000
_cell.length_b   1.000
_cell.length_c   1.000
_cell.angle_alpha   90.00
_cell.angle_beta   90.00
_cell.angle_gamma   90.00
#
_symmetry.space_group_name_H-M   'P 1'
#
loop_
_entity.id
_entity.type
_entity.pdbx_description
1 polymer ?
#
loop_
_entity_poly.entity_id
_entity_poly.type
_entity_poly.pdbx_seq_one_letter_code
_entity_poly.pdbx_strand_id
1 'polypeptide(L)' 'MDTKVTTRKIINVGGSRAITLPKQFADRNMVQFGDRVAITYFDGVVMVCIPRLPKEKDDEER' A
#
# COMPACT_ATOMS: atom_id res chain seq x y z
N MET A 1 14.42 -14.60 0.50
CA MET A 1 13.07 -14.00 0.62
C MET A 1 12.16 -14.83 -0.25
N ASP A 2 11.21 -15.55 0.33
CA ASP A 2 10.25 -16.31 -0.46
C ASP A 2 9.16 -15.36 -0.97
N THR A 3 9.05 -15.22 -2.29
CA THR A 3 7.98 -14.44 -2.91
C THR A 3 6.69 -15.25 -2.87
N LYS A 4 5.73 -14.82 -2.06
CA LYS A 4 4.40 -15.42 -2.02
C LYS A 4 3.50 -14.76 -3.07
N VAL A 5 3.17 -15.50 -4.13
CA VAL A 5 2.20 -15.07 -5.14
C VAL A 5 0.79 -15.42 -4.67
N THR A 6 -0.15 -14.50 -4.83
CA THR A 6 -1.56 -14.75 -4.54
C THR A 6 -2.43 -14.09 -5.58
N THR A 7 -3.24 -14.88 -6.27
CA THR A 7 -4.20 -14.37 -7.26
C THR A 7 -5.37 -13.71 -6.54
N ARG A 8 -5.75 -12.51 -6.98
CA ARG A 8 -6.90 -11.77 -6.46
C ARG A 8 -7.80 -11.32 -7.60
N LYS A 9 -9.11 -11.33 -7.35
CA LYS A 9 -10.11 -10.87 -8.31
C LYS A 9 -10.16 -9.35 -8.33
N ILE A 10 -10.22 -8.78 -9.54
CA ILE A 10 -10.60 -7.37 -9.73
C ILE A 10 -12.10 -7.25 -9.51
N ILE A 11 -12.50 -6.35 -8.62
CA ILE A 11 -13.89 -6.06 -8.27
C ILE A 11 -14.31 -4.68 -8.79
N ASN A 12 -15.61 -4.44 -8.87
CA ASN A 12 -16.15 -3.13 -9.22
C ASN A 12 -16.69 -2.46 -7.94
N VAL A 13 -16.26 -1.24 -7.66
CA VAL A 13 -16.66 -0.44 -6.51
C VAL A 13 -17.05 0.94 -7.01
N GLY A 14 -18.35 1.27 -6.95
CA GLY A 14 -18.85 2.59 -7.36
C GLY A 14 -18.52 2.95 -8.82
N GLY A 15 -18.49 1.98 -9.73
CA GLY A 15 -18.13 2.18 -11.14
C GLY A 15 -16.63 2.12 -11.43
N SER A 16 -15.79 2.02 -10.40
CA SER A 16 -14.33 1.92 -10.52
C SER A 16 -13.85 0.48 -10.35
N ARG A 17 -12.79 0.09 -11.08
CA ARG A 17 -12.12 -1.19 -10.87
C ARG A 17 -11.19 -1.10 -9.66
N ALA A 18 -11.31 -2.06 -8.75
CA ALA A 18 -10.52 -2.15 -7.53
C ALA A 18 -9.96 -3.56 -7.31
N ILE A 19 -8.90 -3.65 -6.52
CA ILE A 19 -8.31 -4.90 -6.04
C ILE A 19 -8.12 -4.81 -4.53
N THR A 20 -8.34 -5.91 -3.82
CA THR A 20 -8.15 -5.92 -2.36
C THR A 20 -6.68 -6.10 -2.01
N LEU A 21 -6.18 -5.29 -1.09
CA LEU A 21 -4.86 -5.52 -0.50
C LEU A 21 -4.94 -6.67 0.52
N PRO A 22 -3.88 -7.48 0.69
CA PRO A 22 -3.81 -8.45 1.77
C PRO A 22 -3.94 -7.78 3.13
N LYS A 23 -4.75 -8.35 4.04
CA LYS A 23 -4.89 -7.84 5.41
C LYS A 23 -3.53 -7.70 6.11
N GLN A 24 -2.68 -8.72 5.99
CA GLN A 24 -1.32 -8.72 6.52
C GLN A 24 -0.46 -7.55 5.98
N PHE A 25 -0.67 -7.14 4.72
CA PHE A 25 0.04 -5.99 4.15
C PHE A 25 -0.45 -4.68 4.76
N ALA A 26 -1.78 -4.52 4.89
CA ALA A 26 -2.36 -3.35 5.52
C ALA A 26 -1.95 -3.22 6.99
N ASP A 27 -2.06 -4.31 7.76
CA ASP A 27 -1.69 -4.35 9.19
C ASP A 27 -0.20 -3.99 9.39
N ARG A 28 0.70 -4.56 8.58
CA ARG A 28 2.15 -4.31 8.69
C ARG A 28 2.55 -2.88 8.36
N ASN A 29 1.81 -2.24 7.46
CA ASN A 29 2.10 -0.87 7.02
C ASN A 29 1.15 0.17 7.62
N MET A 30 0.30 -0.24 8.58
CA MET A 30 -0.67 0.62 9.25
C MET A 30 -1.59 1.39 8.29
N VAL A 31 -1.96 0.76 7.17
CA VAL A 31 -2.83 1.37 6.16
C VAL A 31 -4.30 1.24 6.56
N GLN A 32 -5.01 2.35 6.58
CA GLN A 32 -6.42 2.44 6.93
C GLN A 32 -7.28 2.84 5.72
N PHE A 33 -8.59 2.66 5.87
CA PHE A 33 -9.54 3.14 4.86
C PHE A 33 -9.49 4.66 4.79
N GLY A 34 -9.35 5.19 3.58
CA GLY A 34 -9.20 6.63 3.32
C GLY A 34 -7.76 7.09 3.16
N ASP A 35 -6.78 6.27 3.52
CA ASP A 35 -5.36 6.58 3.28
C ASP A 35 -5.04 6.67 1.80
N ARG A 36 -4.18 7.62 1.46
CA ARG A 36 -3.60 7.73 0.12
C ARG A 36 -2.37 6.86 0.03
N VAL A 37 -2.33 6.02 -1.00
CA VAL A 37 -1.17 5.19 -1.34
C VAL A 37 -0.61 5.63 -2.69
N ALA A 38 0.70 5.51 -2.85
CA ALA A 38 1.33 5.72 -4.15
C ALA A 38 1.22 4.44 -4.97
N ILE A 39 0.88 4.59 -6.26
CA ILE A 39 0.86 3.49 -7.22
C ILE A 39 1.88 3.82 -8.29
N THR A 40 2.80 2.90 -8.55
CA THR A 40 3.75 2.99 -9.65
C THR A 40 3.67 1.76 -10.54
N TYR A 41 4.13 1.89 -11.78
CA TYR A 41 4.15 0.82 -12.75
C TYR A 41 5.58 0.61 -13.25
N PHE A 42 6.06 -0.62 -13.15
CA PHE A 42 7.39 -0.99 -13.60
C PHE A 42 7.35 -2.40 -14.21
N ASP A 43 7.76 -2.51 -15.47
CA ASP A 43 7.91 -3.78 -16.20
C ASP A 43 6.70 -4.73 -16.09
N GLY A 44 5.50 -4.24 -16.42
CA GLY A 44 4.29 -5.07 -16.32
C GLY A 44 3.67 -5.15 -14.93
N VAL A 45 4.37 -4.68 -13.89
CA VAL A 45 3.97 -4.84 -12.49
C VAL A 45 3.48 -3.52 -11.92
N VAL A 46 2.28 -3.54 -11.34
CA VAL A 46 1.78 -2.45 -10.50
C VAL A 46 2.32 -2.62 -9.09
N MET A 47 3.09 -1.64 -8.61
CA MET A 47 3.62 -1.61 -7.25
C MET A 47 2.85 -0.60 -6.41
N VAL A 48 2.46 -1.02 -5.20
CA VAL A 48 1.83 -0.16 -4.21
C VAL A 48 2.86 0.24 -3.17
N CYS A 49 3.12 1.54 -3.06
CA CYS A 49 4.09 2.11 -2.14
C CYS A 49 3.35 2.91 -1.06
N ILE A 50 3.67 2.63 0.21
CA ILE A 50 3.14 3.41 1.33
C ILE A 50 4.09 4.59 1.55
N PRO A 51 3.64 5.83 1.32
CA PRO A 51 4.48 6.99 1.55
C PRO A 51 4.78 7.06 3.05
N ARG A 52 6.04 6.85 3.42
CA ARG A 52 6.49 7.13 4.78
C ARG A 52 6.61 8.64 4.89
N LEU A 53 5.75 9.25 5.70
CA LEU A 53 6.03 10.59 6.19
C LEU A 53 7.42 10.55 6.86
N PRO A 54 8.32 11.52 6.59
CA PRO A 54 9.56 11.59 7.32
C PRO A 54 9.22 11.60 8.81
N LYS A 55 9.89 10.76 9.60
CA LYS A 55 9.84 10.92 11.06
C LYS A 55 10.25 12.36 11.31
N GLU A 56 9.39 13.15 11.94
CA GLU A 56 9.83 14.39 12.57
C GLU A 56 11.07 14.01 13.37
N LYS A 57 12.20 14.64 13.04
CA LYS A 57 13.34 14.58 13.94
C LYS A 57 12.81 15.27 15.18
N ASP A 58 12.56 14.50 16.23
CA ASP A 58 12.42 15.08 17.56
C ASP A 58 13.67 15.94 17.75
N ASP A 59 13.46 17.25 17.84
CA ASP A 59 14.48 18.22 18.21
C ASP A 59 14.91 17.88 19.63
N GLU A 60 15.80 16.90 19.75
CA GLU A 60 16.54 16.55 20.96
C GLU A 60 17.68 17.56 21.14
N GLU A 61 17.33 18.84 21.26
CA GLU A 61 18.17 19.90 21.81
C GLU A 61 17.27 20.91 22.55
N ARG A 62 16.93 20.58 23.81
CA ARG A 62 16.72 21.59 24.86
C ARG A 62 16.77 21.00 26.26
#